data_AF-A0A354PFH5-F1
#
_entry.id   AF-A0A354PFH5-F1
#
_cell.length_a   1.000
_cell.length_b   1.000
_cell.length_c   1.000
_cell.angle_alpha   90.00
_cell.angle_beta   90.00
_cell.angle_gamma   90.00
#
_symmetry.space_group_name_H-M   'P 1'
#
loop_
_entity.id
_entity.type
_entity.pdbx_description
1 polymer ?
#
loop_
_entity_poly.entity_id
_entity_poly.type
_entity_poly.pdbx_seq_one_letter_code
_entity_poly.pdbx_strand_id
1 'polypeptide(L)'
;GVVIYGNWVYLLPTRLRAGQTIDSIDSLRQKNFRWHLTRRDALENASRLEIWDVEMHSDLFRLTEVLMFESSVGGRDYTGLSNRALGGLDLSYLLSFGHAILYGRFDEPIFQTDLPSERPSASAVRVVLPVAPPAVKK
;
A
#
# COMPACT_ATOMS: atom_id res chain seq x y z
N GLY A 1 8.75 -3.92 -1.47
CA GLY A 1 7.33 -4.29 -1.28
C GLY A 1 6.99 -4.21 0.20
N VAL A 2 5.71 -4.33 0.54
CA VAL A 2 5.23 -4.31 1.93
C VAL A 2 4.14 -5.35 2.12
N VAL A 3 3.99 -5.87 3.34
CA VAL A 3 2.81 -6.62 3.75
C VAL A 3 1.95 -5.73 4.62
N ILE A 4 0.66 -5.71 4.37
CA ILE A 4 -0.33 -4.89 5.07
C ILE A 4 -1.28 -5.83 5.79
N TYR A 5 -1.48 -5.61 7.09
CA TYR A 5 -2.42 -6.40 7.89
C TYR A 5 -3.04 -5.53 8.99
N GLY A 6 -4.38 -5.49 9.04
CA GLY A 6 -5.09 -4.56 9.91
C GLY A 6 -4.66 -3.12 9.65
N ASN A 7 -4.12 -2.45 10.68
CA ASN A 7 -3.62 -1.07 10.59
C ASN A 7 -2.07 -0.98 10.57
N TRP A 8 -1.39 -2.07 10.21
CA TRP A 8 0.06 -2.15 10.19
C TRP A 8 0.62 -2.43 8.80
N VAL A 9 1.78 -1.84 8.53
CA VAL A 9 2.63 -2.10 7.36
C VAL A 9 3.93 -2.70 7.84
N TYR A 10 4.27 -3.86 7.29
CA TYR A 10 5.52 -4.57 7.50
C TYR A 10 6.39 -4.37 6.27
N LEU A 11 7.50 -3.65 6.44
CA LEU A 11 8.42 -3.34 5.35
C LEU A 11 9.25 -4.58 5.04
N LEU A 12 9.10 -5.11 3.81
CA LEU A 12 9.89 -6.25 3.37
C LEU A 12 11.35 -5.85 3.13
N PRO A 13 12.31 -6.78 3.28
CA PRO A 13 13.69 -6.56 2.86
C PRO A 13 13.76 -6.11 1.40
N THR A 14 14.79 -5.33 1.06
CA THR A 14 15.01 -4.82 -0.30
C THR A 14 15.15 -5.94 -1.33
N ARG A 15 15.59 -7.13 -0.90
CA ARG A 15 15.69 -8.33 -1.73
C ARG A 15 15.06 -9.50 -0.99
N LEU A 16 14.00 -10.06 -1.59
CA LEU A 16 13.40 -11.33 -1.21
C LEU A 16 13.42 -12.23 -2.44
N ARG A 17 14.20 -13.31 -2.40
CA ARG A 17 14.33 -14.22 -3.54
C ARG A 17 13.14 -15.17 -3.63
N ALA A 18 12.91 -15.74 -4.81
CA ALA A 18 11.93 -16.81 -4.98
C ALA A 18 12.26 -17.97 -4.02
N GLY A 19 11.24 -18.44 -3.29
CA GLY A 19 11.39 -19.49 -2.27
C GLY A 19 11.94 -19.02 -0.92
N GLN A 20 12.37 -17.76 -0.79
CA GLN A 20 12.81 -17.22 0.50
C GLN A 20 11.60 -16.99 1.42
N THR A 21 11.78 -17.34 2.70
CA THR A 21 10.80 -17.12 3.76
C THR A 21 11.26 -16.03 4.72
N ILE A 22 10.30 -15.42 5.41
CA ILE A 22 10.54 -14.54 6.54
C ILE A 22 10.03 -15.27 7.77
N ASP A 23 10.94 -15.60 8.69
CA ASP A 23 10.64 -16.49 9.82
C ASP A 23 9.62 -15.88 10.80
N SER A 24 9.68 -14.57 10.99
CA SER A 24 8.67 -13.82 11.77
C SER A 24 8.48 -12.42 11.23
N ILE A 25 7.23 -11.97 11.16
CA ILE A 25 6.86 -10.58 10.83
C ILE A 25 7.37 -9.58 11.87
N ASP A 26 7.63 -10.04 13.10
CA ASP A 26 8.13 -9.19 14.19
C ASP A 26 9.56 -8.70 13.92
N SER A 27 10.30 -9.42 13.08
CA SER A 27 11.63 -9.00 12.63
C SER A 27 11.60 -7.84 11.64
N LEU A 28 10.44 -7.55 11.05
CA LEU A 28 10.29 -6.52 10.03
C LEU A 28 10.03 -5.16 10.68
N ARG A 29 10.54 -4.10 10.06
CA ARG A 29 10.20 -2.74 10.46
C ARG A 29 8.71 -2.50 10.24
N GLN A 30 8.02 -2.08 11.30
CA GLN A 30 6.58 -1.86 11.30
C GLN A 30 6.27 -0.37 11.28
N LYS A 31 5.22 0.02 10.55
CA LYS A 31 4.66 1.36 10.54
C LYS A 31 3.14 1.29 10.65
N ASN A 32 2.53 2.31 11.23
CA ASN A 32 1.09 2.48 11.12
C ASN A 32 0.71 2.66 9.64
N PHE A 33 -0.27 1.90 9.17
CA PHE A 33 -0.63 1.87 7.75
C PHE A 33 -1.16 3.20 7.26
N ARG A 34 -2.07 3.80 8.01
CA ARG A 34 -2.59 5.13 7.69
C ARG A 34 -1.47 6.17 7.63
N TRP A 35 -0.54 6.17 8.59
CA TRP A 35 0.59 7.11 8.57
C TRP A 35 1.55 6.86 7.40
N HIS A 36 1.73 5.61 7.00
CA HIS A 36 2.49 5.26 5.80
C HIS A 36 1.85 5.84 4.54
N LEU A 37 0.52 5.66 4.37
CA LEU A 37 -0.24 6.19 3.23
C LEU A 37 -0.26 7.72 3.21
N THR A 38 -0.39 8.36 4.38
CA THR A 38 -0.39 9.83 4.48
C THR A 38 1.01 10.44 4.50
N ARG A 39 2.07 9.64 4.28
CA ARG A 39 3.49 10.04 4.37
C ARG A 39 3.76 10.92 5.60
N ARG A 40 3.12 10.58 6.72
CA ARG A 40 3.38 11.25 7.99
C ARG A 40 4.67 10.66 8.53
N ASP A 41 5.80 11.15 8.02
CA ASP A 41 7.08 10.80 8.60
C ASP A 41 7.15 11.41 10.00
N ALA A 42 7.22 10.53 11.00
CA ALA A 42 7.71 10.89 12.31
C ALA A 42 9.24 11.09 12.19
N LEU A 43 9.65 12.18 11.55
CA LEU A 43 10.98 12.74 11.73
C LEU A 43 10.98 13.38 13.11
N GLU A 44 11.81 12.87 14.01
CA GLU A 44 11.87 13.12 15.45
C GLU A 44 11.91 14.60 15.90
N ASN A 45 11.90 15.60 15.01
CA ASN A 45 11.85 17.01 15.41
C ASN A 45 11.06 17.96 14.48
N ALA A 46 10.35 17.47 13.46
CA ALA A 46 9.46 18.31 12.66
C ALA A 46 8.38 17.47 11.97
N SER A 47 7.14 17.56 12.44
CA SER A 47 5.99 16.95 11.76
C SER A 47 5.65 17.72 10.48
N ARG A 48 6.37 17.46 9.39
CA ARG A 48 5.91 17.86 8.05
C ARG A 48 4.89 16.83 7.59
N LEU A 49 3.61 17.17 7.71
CA LEU A 49 2.56 16.51 6.96
C LEU A 49 2.79 16.88 5.49
N GLU A 50 3.16 15.91 4.64
CA GLU A 50 2.91 16.06 3.21
C GLU A 50 1.41 15.96 2.99
N ILE A 51 0.72 17.09 3.15
CA ILE A 51 -0.72 17.22 2.90
C ILE A 51 -0.99 16.67 1.50
N TRP A 52 -2.05 15.86 1.37
CA TRP A 52 -2.50 15.40 0.07
C TRP A 52 -2.84 16.61 -0.79
N ASP A 53 -2.17 16.71 -1.94
CA ASP A 53 -2.43 17.74 -2.92
C ASP A 53 -3.10 17.07 -4.13
N VAL A 54 -4.30 17.53 -4.47
CA VAL A 54 -5.10 16.99 -5.58
C VAL A 54 -4.45 17.29 -6.95
N GLU A 55 -3.53 18.26 -7.02
CA GLU A 55 -2.74 18.57 -8.21
C GLU A 55 -1.47 17.71 -8.30
N MET A 56 -1.17 16.88 -7.28
CA MET A 56 -0.02 15.98 -7.27
C MET A 56 -0.25 14.74 -8.15
N HIS A 57 -0.16 14.95 -9.47
CA HIS A 57 -0.23 13.89 -10.48
C HIS A 57 1.15 13.33 -10.87
N SER A 58 2.24 13.90 -10.36
CA SER A 58 3.62 13.50 -10.69
C SER A 58 4.09 12.24 -9.96
N ASP A 59 3.55 11.96 -8.76
CA ASP A 59 3.87 10.76 -7.99
C ASP A 59 2.80 9.68 -8.21
N LEU A 60 2.88 9.01 -9.36
CA LEU A 60 1.94 7.96 -9.75
C LEU A 60 1.88 6.80 -8.75
N PHE A 61 2.98 6.54 -8.04
CA PHE A 61 2.98 5.46 -7.07
C PHE A 61 2.20 5.82 -5.80
N ARG A 62 2.32 7.06 -5.32
CA ARG A 62 1.48 7.57 -4.23
C ARG A 62 0.01 7.57 -4.64
N LEU A 63 -0.27 8.03 -5.85
CA LEU A 63 -1.64 8.02 -6.41
C LEU A 63 -2.20 6.59 -6.44
N THR A 64 -1.41 5.63 -6.92
CA THR A 64 -1.80 4.22 -6.94
C THR A 64 -2.08 3.70 -5.53
N GLU A 65 -1.24 3.98 -4.53
CA GLU A 65 -1.49 3.57 -3.14
C GLU A 65 -2.79 4.15 -2.58
N VAL A 66 -3.02 5.45 -2.79
CA VAL A 66 -4.24 6.12 -2.31
C VAL A 66 -5.48 5.57 -3.00
N LEU A 67 -5.45 5.31 -4.30
CA LEU A 67 -6.59 4.73 -5.03
C LEU A 67 -6.87 3.28 -4.61
N MET A 68 -5.82 2.49 -4.39
CA MET A 68 -5.92 1.06 -4.07
C MET A 68 -6.30 0.80 -2.61
N PHE A 69 -6.18 1.80 -1.74
CA PHE A 69 -6.45 1.73 -0.30
C PHE A 69 -7.20 2.98 0.22
N GLU A 70 -8.12 3.51 -0.59
CA GLU A 70 -8.78 4.80 -0.35
C GLU A 70 -9.52 4.83 0.99
N SER A 71 -10.31 3.80 1.28
CA SER A 71 -11.02 3.72 2.56
C SER A 71 -10.06 3.65 3.76
N SER A 72 -8.89 3.01 3.62
CA SER A 72 -7.89 2.88 4.68
C SER A 72 -7.16 4.20 4.97
N VAL A 73 -6.99 5.07 3.98
CA VAL A 73 -6.34 6.38 4.17
C VAL A 73 -7.26 7.41 4.85
N GLY A 74 -8.58 7.19 4.78
CA GLY A 74 -9.62 8.11 5.27
C GLY A 74 -10.59 8.59 4.18
N GLY A 75 -10.51 8.01 2.98
CA GLY A 75 -11.43 8.28 1.88
C GLY A 75 -11.47 9.74 1.45
N ARG A 76 -12.69 10.19 1.14
CA ARG A 76 -12.98 11.58 0.76
C ARG A 76 -12.58 12.60 1.83
N ASP A 77 -12.64 12.26 3.11
CA ASP A 77 -12.26 13.18 4.19
C ASP A 77 -10.76 13.50 4.18
N TYR A 78 -9.95 12.58 3.65
CA TYR A 78 -8.52 12.78 3.47
C TYR A 78 -8.17 13.35 2.09
N THR A 79 -8.72 12.78 1.01
CA THR A 79 -8.32 13.14 -0.36
C THR A 79 -9.09 14.32 -0.94
N GLY A 80 -10.26 14.66 -0.38
CA GLY A 80 -11.24 15.57 -1.00
C GLY A 80 -11.92 15.01 -2.26
N LEU A 81 -11.50 13.83 -2.74
CA LEU A 81 -11.92 13.23 -4.00
C LEU A 81 -12.86 12.04 -3.76
N SER A 82 -13.62 11.68 -4.79
CA SER A 82 -14.43 10.46 -4.78
C SER A 82 -13.76 9.38 -5.59
N ASN A 83 -13.54 8.22 -4.98
CA ASN A 83 -13.04 7.03 -5.67
C ASN A 83 -14.14 6.22 -6.37
N ARG A 84 -15.35 6.76 -6.56
CA ARG A 84 -16.53 5.97 -7.03
C ARG A 84 -16.27 5.22 -8.34
N ALA A 85 -15.63 5.85 -9.32
CA ALA A 85 -15.37 5.25 -10.63
C ALA A 85 -14.39 4.06 -10.55
N LEU A 86 -13.47 4.08 -9.58
CA LEU A 86 -12.43 3.07 -9.39
C LEU A 86 -12.61 2.28 -8.09
N GLY A 87 -13.78 2.39 -7.43
CA GLY A 87 -14.00 1.83 -6.10
C GLY A 87 -13.88 0.31 -6.06
N GLY A 88 -14.14 -0.37 -7.17
CA GLY A 88 -13.90 -1.81 -7.31
C GLY A 88 -12.42 -2.22 -7.20
N LEU A 89 -11.50 -1.26 -7.32
CA LEU A 89 -10.06 -1.47 -7.10
C LEU A 89 -9.66 -1.24 -5.64
N ASP A 90 -10.48 -0.64 -4.79
CA ASP A 90 -10.16 -0.48 -3.37
C ASP A 90 -10.33 -1.82 -2.63
N LEU A 91 -9.23 -2.34 -2.10
CA LEU A 91 -9.21 -3.61 -1.34
C LEU A 91 -9.08 -3.39 0.17
N SER A 92 -9.27 -2.17 0.66
CA SER A 92 -9.24 -1.82 2.08
C SER A 92 -10.11 -2.74 2.95
N TYR A 93 -11.28 -3.14 2.45
CA TYR A 93 -12.23 -3.98 3.19
C TYR A 93 -11.65 -5.36 3.58
N LEU A 94 -10.72 -5.90 2.80
CA LEU A 94 -10.09 -7.19 3.09
C LEU A 94 -9.27 -7.13 4.38
N LEU A 95 -8.67 -5.98 4.68
CA LEU A 95 -7.92 -5.77 5.92
C LEU A 95 -8.85 -5.82 7.14
N SER A 96 -10.08 -5.31 7.01
CA SER A 96 -11.11 -5.40 8.05
C SER A 96 -11.62 -6.83 8.26
N PHE A 97 -11.53 -7.69 7.23
CA PHE A 97 -11.86 -9.11 7.31
C PHE A 97 -10.69 -10.00 7.76
N GLY A 98 -9.59 -9.41 8.24
CA GLY A 98 -8.44 -10.17 8.74
C GLY A 98 -7.61 -10.83 7.64
N HIS A 99 -7.70 -10.36 6.39
CA HIS A 99 -6.75 -10.77 5.36
C HIS A 99 -5.51 -9.87 5.41
N ALA A 100 -4.37 -10.42 4.99
CA ALA A 100 -3.19 -9.63 4.72
C ALA A 100 -3.08 -9.35 3.22
N ILE A 101 -2.47 -8.22 2.84
CA ILE A 101 -2.22 -7.86 1.45
C ILE A 101 -0.73 -7.63 1.28
N LEU A 102 -0.09 -8.42 0.42
CA LEU A 102 1.23 -8.11 -0.11
C LEU A 102 1.08 -7.07 -1.22
N TYR A 103 1.72 -5.93 -1.07
CA TYR A 103 1.77 -4.87 -2.07
C TYR A 103 3.19 -4.66 -2.59
N GLY A 104 3.32 -4.63 -3.92
CA GLY A 104 4.58 -4.42 -4.60
C GLY A 104 4.41 -3.51 -5.80
N ARG A 105 5.49 -2.81 -6.16
CA ARG A 105 5.59 -1.99 -7.36
C ARG A 105 6.61 -2.63 -8.29
N PHE A 106 6.43 -2.46 -9.58
CA PHE A 106 7.44 -2.80 -10.58
C PHE A 106 8.16 -1.54 -11.02
N ASP A 107 9.47 -1.65 -11.22
CA ASP A 107 10.30 -0.54 -11.70
C ASP A 107 9.98 -0.21 -13.17
N GLU A 108 9.55 -1.22 -13.93
CA GLU A 108 9.12 -1.11 -15.32
C GLU A 108 7.64 -1.53 -15.47
N PRO A 109 6.88 -0.93 -16.40
CA PRO A 109 5.52 -1.36 -16.70
C PRO A 109 5.48 -2.81 -17.18
N ILE A 110 4.66 -3.64 -16.54
CA ILE A 110 4.57 -5.07 -16.89
C ILE A 110 3.50 -5.37 -17.95
N PHE A 111 2.61 -4.41 -18.22
CA PHE A 111 1.58 -4.51 -19.25
C PHE A 111 1.83 -3.48 -20.33
N GLN A 112 1.90 -3.92 -21.59
CA GLN A 112 1.84 -3.05 -22.74
C GLN A 112 0.38 -2.84 -23.11
N THR A 113 -0.04 -1.58 -23.18
CA THR A 113 -1.37 -1.19 -23.65
C THR A 113 -1.20 -0.42 -24.95
N ASP A 114 -2.11 -0.59 -25.90
CA ASP A 114 -2.12 0.18 -27.17
C ASP A 114 -2.51 1.67 -26.98
N LEU A 115 -2.47 2.16 -25.74
CA LEU A 115 -2.68 3.56 -25.42
C LEU A 115 -1.43 4.37 -25.79
N PRO A 116 -1.58 5.65 -26.18
CA PRO A 116 -0.45 6.52 -26.47
C PRO A 116 0.55 6.53 -25.30
N SER A 117 1.80 6.16 -25.58
CA SER A 117 2.89 5.98 -24.61
C SER A 117 3.41 7.29 -23.99
N GLU A 118 2.84 8.44 -24.38
CA GLU A 118 3.23 9.76 -23.87
C GLU A 118 2.80 10.02 -22.42
N ARG A 119 2.02 9.11 -21.82
CA ARG A 119 1.59 9.24 -20.43
C ARG A 119 2.48 8.44 -19.50
N PRO A 120 2.91 9.03 -18.36
CA PRO A 120 3.62 8.27 -17.35
C PRO A 120 2.72 7.12 -16.85
N SER A 121 3.31 5.96 -16.62
CA SER A 121 2.61 4.76 -16.18
C SER A 121 3.29 4.17 -14.95
N ALA A 122 2.49 3.50 -14.12
CA ALA A 122 2.96 2.79 -12.93
C ALA A 122 2.34 1.39 -12.93
N SER A 123 3.14 0.38 -12.55
CA SER A 123 2.68 -0.99 -12.38
C SER A 123 2.84 -1.43 -10.93
N ALA A 124 1.77 -1.99 -10.37
CA ALA A 124 1.75 -2.50 -9.02
C ALA A 124 0.97 -3.80 -8.93
N VAL A 125 1.31 -4.64 -7.96
CA VAL A 125 0.65 -5.90 -7.66
C VAL A 125 0.15 -5.90 -6.24
N ARG A 126 -1.04 -6.48 -6.05
CA ARG A 126 -1.61 -6.83 -4.75
C ARG A 126 -1.90 -8.31 -4.73
N VAL A 127 -1.34 -9.02 -3.76
CA VAL A 127 -1.64 -10.43 -3.51
C VAL A 127 -2.33 -10.52 -2.17
N VAL A 128 -3.55 -11.06 -2.17
CA VAL A 128 -4.30 -11.33 -0.94
C VAL A 128 -3.73 -12.60 -0.33
N LEU A 129 -3.28 -12.50 0.92
CA LEU A 129 -2.68 -13.59 1.67
C LEU A 129 -3.67 -14.08 2.72
N PRO A 130 -3.92 -15.39 2.82
CA PRO A 130 -4.67 -15.95 3.93
C PRO A 130 -3.87 -15.77 5.23
N VAL A 131 -4.56 -15.41 6.31
CA VAL A 131 -3.97 -15.28 7.64
C VAL A 131 -4.52 -16.41 8.50
N ALA A 132 -3.64 -17.31 8.91
CA ALA A 132 -4.00 -18.34 9.87
C ALA A 132 -3.99 -17.73 11.29
N PRO A 133 -4.91 -18.15 12.19
CA PRO A 133 -4.79 -17.82 13.59
C PRO A 133 -3.42 -18.31 14.12
N PRO A 134 -2.81 -17.59 15.08
CA PRO A 134 -1.54 -18.01 15.65
C PRO A 134 -1.66 -19.44 16.19
N ALA A 135 -0.67 -20.27 15.88
CA ALA A 135 -0.61 -21.61 16.44
C ALA A 135 -0.61 -21.52 17.97
N VAL A 136 -1.63 -22.08 18.60
CA VAL A 136 -1.70 -22.17 20.07
C VAL A 136 -0.54 -23.06 20.51
N LYS A 137 0.46 -22.48 21.18
CA LYS A 137 1.50 -23.27 21.85
C LYS A 137 0.81 -24.04 22.98
N LYS A 138 0.79 -25.37 22.85
CA LYS A 138 0.38 -26.28 23.93
C LYS A 138 1.44 -26.30 25.02
#